data_AF-A0A2A2WHD5-F1
#
_entry.id   AF-A0A2A2WHD5-F1
#
_cell.length_a   1.000
_cell.length_b   1.000
_cell.length_c   1.000
_cell.angle_alpha   90.00
_cell.angle_beta   90.00
_cell.angle_gamma   90.00
#
_symmetry.space_group_name_H-M   'P 1'
#
loop_
_entity.id
_entity.type
_entity.pdbx_description
1 polymer ?
#
loop_
_entity_poly.entity_id
_entity_poly.type
_entity_poly.pdbx_seq_one_letter_code
_entity_poly.pdbx_strand_id
1 'polypeptide(L)'
;MNSLPSANCNQSYVVTCEHGGNQVPSEFADAFRRGDAMAWLASHRGHDPGSMTAAMQLAEHLNVDLISSTTTRLLVDLNRSLDHQMLFSKYTRDLADERKRIILDRYYHPYRNAVGKVIDSIVDQGQTAIHFSVHTFTPRIAGVWRPIDIGLLFDPDAGGEAEYCRRWRQRLVERFPKRRVLMNEPYAGTADGLTTALRQRYDSRRYFGIEIEINHRFFKRSPEHQRRVVEELIAAGWEEAPIV
;
A
#
# COMPACT_ATOMS: atom_id res chain seq x y z
N MET A 1 -31.66 14.10 26.62
CA MET A 1 -30.70 14.86 25.80
C MET A 1 -29.92 13.84 25.01
N ASN A 2 -30.01 13.94 23.68
CA ASN A 2 -29.60 12.91 22.73
C ASN A 2 -28.09 12.68 22.77
N SER A 3 -27.68 11.46 23.12
CA SER A 3 -26.34 10.95 22.84
C SER A 3 -26.18 10.80 21.33
N LEU A 4 -25.25 11.57 20.75
CA LEU A 4 -24.77 11.36 19.38
C LEU A 4 -24.24 9.92 19.27
N PRO A 5 -24.44 9.23 18.13
CA PRO A 5 -23.77 7.96 17.90
C PRO A 5 -22.27 8.20 17.94
N SER A 6 -21.56 7.51 18.84
CA SER A 6 -20.11 7.42 18.79
C SER A 6 -19.74 6.86 17.42
N ALA A 7 -19.15 7.67 16.55
CA ALA A 7 -18.53 7.16 15.34
C ALA A 7 -17.50 6.12 15.80
N ASN A 8 -17.76 4.85 15.51
CA ASN A 8 -16.83 3.76 15.78
C ASN A 8 -15.56 4.05 14.99
N CYS A 9 -14.59 4.68 15.64
CA CYS A 9 -13.20 4.70 15.21
C CYS A 9 -12.76 3.24 15.15
N ASN A 10 -12.47 2.74 13.95
CA ASN A 10 -12.07 1.35 13.77
C ASN A 10 -10.58 1.24 14.12
N GLN A 11 -10.28 1.35 15.42
CA GLN A 11 -8.94 1.60 15.97
C GLN A 11 -7.91 0.54 15.59
N SER A 12 -8.33 -0.65 15.16
CA SER A 12 -7.45 -1.72 14.71
C SER A 12 -6.86 -1.52 13.31
N TYR A 13 -7.37 -0.58 12.50
CA TYR A 13 -6.98 -0.46 11.10
C TYR A 13 -5.91 0.62 10.87
N VAL A 14 -5.00 0.32 9.95
CA VAL A 14 -3.98 1.26 9.47
C VAL A 14 -4.00 1.26 7.94
N VAL A 15 -4.04 2.44 7.31
CA VAL A 15 -3.98 2.55 5.85
C VAL A 15 -2.73 3.32 5.44
N THR A 16 -1.95 2.73 4.53
CA THR A 16 -0.76 3.35 3.97
C THR A 16 -0.80 3.45 2.45
N CYS A 17 -0.06 4.42 1.92
CA CYS A 17 0.19 4.53 0.48
C CYS A 17 1.60 5.07 0.21
N GLU A 18 2.53 4.15 -0.02
CA GLU A 18 3.97 4.37 -0.19
C GLU A 18 4.29 5.05 -1.53
N HIS A 19 3.51 4.74 -2.57
CA HIS A 19 3.73 5.17 -3.96
C HIS A 19 2.67 6.13 -4.48
N GLY A 20 2.10 6.95 -3.59
CA GLY A 20 0.94 7.80 -3.88
C GLY A 20 1.21 8.99 -4.83
N GLY A 21 2.46 9.33 -5.09
CA GLY A 21 2.81 10.41 -6.01
C GLY A 21 4.18 10.28 -6.64
N ASN A 22 4.46 11.17 -7.59
CA ASN A 22 5.67 11.19 -8.39
C ASN A 22 6.47 12.49 -8.24
N GLN A 23 6.29 13.21 -7.14
CA GLN A 23 6.97 14.49 -6.91
C GLN A 23 8.45 14.26 -6.63
N VAL A 24 9.31 15.07 -7.25
CA VAL A 24 10.73 15.15 -6.94
C VAL A 24 10.94 16.40 -6.09
N PRO A 25 11.43 16.28 -4.84
CA PRO A 25 11.77 17.45 -4.04
C PRO A 25 12.80 18.32 -4.76
N SER A 26 12.66 19.64 -4.68
CA SER A 26 13.47 20.59 -5.46
C SER A 26 14.97 20.42 -5.25
N GLU A 27 15.39 20.04 -4.05
CA GLU A 27 16.79 19.76 -3.67
C GLU A 27 17.42 18.53 -4.37
N PHE A 28 16.60 17.68 -5.00
CA PHE A 28 17.04 16.52 -5.78
C PHE A 28 16.67 16.62 -7.26
N ALA A 29 16.13 17.76 -7.71
CA ALA A 29 15.69 17.93 -9.09
C ALA A 29 16.81 17.74 -10.12
N ASP A 30 18.07 18.02 -9.75
CA ASP A 30 19.26 17.80 -10.57
C ASP A 30 19.46 16.32 -10.96
N ALA A 31 19.15 15.39 -10.06
CA ALA A 31 19.27 13.95 -10.30
C ALA A 31 18.30 13.43 -11.38
N PHE A 32 17.22 14.19 -11.65
CA PHE A 32 16.16 13.82 -12.59
C PHE A 32 16.19 14.64 -13.89
N ARG A 33 17.27 15.38 -14.19
CA ARG A 33 17.38 16.18 -15.43
C ARG A 33 17.75 15.39 -16.69
N ARG A 34 18.10 14.10 -16.57
CA ARG A 34 18.65 13.31 -17.67
C ARG A 34 17.59 12.48 -18.40
N GLY A 35 17.70 12.46 -19.74
CA GLY A 35 17.15 11.42 -20.61
C GLY A 35 15.68 11.09 -20.37
N ASP A 36 15.43 9.90 -19.82
CA ASP A 36 14.11 9.29 -19.65
C ASP A 36 13.45 9.55 -18.29
N ALA A 37 14.04 10.38 -17.43
CA ALA A 37 13.55 10.65 -16.07
C ALA A 37 12.09 11.13 -16.04
N MET A 38 11.75 12.14 -16.85
CA MET A 38 10.38 12.69 -16.90
C MET A 38 9.36 11.63 -17.35
N ALA A 39 9.72 10.79 -18.31
CA ALA A 39 8.87 9.70 -18.77
C ALA A 39 8.66 8.63 -17.68
N TRP A 40 9.72 8.32 -16.91
CA TRP A 40 9.62 7.38 -15.79
C TRP A 40 8.78 7.93 -14.65
N LEU A 41 8.98 9.20 -14.26
CA LEU A 41 8.20 9.90 -13.25
C LEU A 41 6.71 9.91 -13.59
N ALA A 42 6.36 10.16 -14.87
CA ALA A 42 4.98 10.13 -15.36
C ALA A 42 4.38 8.71 -15.50
N SER A 43 5.18 7.66 -15.35
CA SER A 43 4.75 6.27 -15.53
C SER A 43 4.56 5.54 -14.20
N HIS A 44 4.10 4.28 -14.28
CA HIS A 44 4.02 3.35 -13.15
C HIS A 44 5.38 3.01 -12.50
N ARG A 45 6.50 3.46 -13.09
CA ARG A 45 7.83 3.34 -12.48
C ARG A 45 8.07 4.41 -11.43
N GLY A 46 7.42 5.57 -11.57
CA GLY A 46 7.58 6.74 -10.70
C GLY A 46 6.66 6.74 -9.49
N HIS A 47 5.49 6.12 -9.62
CA HIS A 47 4.41 6.06 -8.64
C HIS A 47 3.40 4.99 -9.06
N ASP A 48 2.39 4.74 -8.24
CA ASP A 48 1.31 3.81 -8.53
C ASP A 48 0.05 4.62 -8.91
N PRO A 49 -0.31 4.75 -10.21
CA PRO A 49 -1.39 5.64 -10.65
C PRO A 49 -2.74 5.26 -10.05
N GLY A 50 -3.31 6.17 -9.26
CA GLY A 50 -4.59 6.00 -8.57
C GLY A 50 -4.50 5.39 -7.17
N SER A 51 -3.33 4.95 -6.71
CA SER A 51 -3.15 4.38 -5.36
C SER A 51 -3.58 5.36 -4.27
N MET A 52 -3.13 6.62 -4.33
CA MET A 52 -3.53 7.67 -3.38
C MET A 52 -5.05 7.82 -3.29
N THR A 53 -5.73 7.93 -4.44
CA THR A 53 -7.20 8.08 -4.49
C THR A 53 -7.93 6.88 -3.90
N ALA A 54 -7.40 5.67 -4.10
CA ALA A 54 -7.96 4.46 -3.49
C ALA A 54 -7.71 4.39 -1.98
N ALA A 55 -6.49 4.74 -1.55
CA ALA A 55 -6.11 4.75 -0.15
C ALA A 55 -6.91 5.78 0.66
N MET A 56 -7.14 6.98 0.11
CA MET A 56 -7.98 8.01 0.72
C MET A 56 -9.42 7.52 0.94
N GLN A 57 -10.01 6.85 -0.05
CA GLN A 57 -11.37 6.30 0.07
C GLN A 57 -11.44 5.20 1.14
N LEU A 58 -10.42 4.34 1.20
CA LEU A 58 -10.34 3.29 2.21
C LEU A 58 -10.20 3.86 3.62
N ALA A 59 -9.32 4.84 3.80
CA ALA A 59 -9.10 5.53 5.07
C ALA A 59 -10.36 6.30 5.54
N GLU A 60 -11.04 7.01 4.62
CA GLU A 60 -12.30 7.70 4.89
C GLU A 60 -13.39 6.72 5.34
N HIS A 61 -13.53 5.58 4.66
CA HIS A 61 -14.52 4.57 5.03
C HIS A 61 -14.23 3.95 6.42
N LEU A 62 -12.95 3.69 6.72
CA LEU A 62 -12.51 3.14 8.00
C LEU A 62 -12.47 4.16 9.13
N ASN A 63 -12.64 5.46 8.82
CA ASN A 63 -12.49 6.57 9.74
C ASN A 63 -11.11 6.54 10.46
N VAL A 64 -10.04 6.40 9.67
CA VAL A 64 -8.64 6.40 10.14
C VAL A 64 -7.79 7.39 9.34
N ASP A 65 -6.68 7.83 9.92
CA ASP A 65 -5.72 8.67 9.21
C ASP A 65 -4.97 7.88 8.13
N LEU A 66 -4.80 8.49 6.95
CA LEU A 66 -3.99 7.93 5.87
C LEU A 66 -2.51 8.32 6.05
N ILE A 67 -1.61 7.34 6.10
CA ILE A 67 -0.17 7.58 6.07
C ILE A 67 0.35 7.37 4.64
N SER A 68 0.55 8.47 3.90
CA SER A 68 0.91 8.42 2.48
C SER A 68 2.13 9.27 2.12
N SER A 69 2.69 9.00 0.95
CA SER A 69 3.75 9.80 0.33
C SER A 69 3.35 10.28 -1.05
N THR A 70 3.63 11.56 -1.33
CA THR A 70 3.55 12.13 -2.68
C THR A 70 4.89 12.13 -3.41
N THR A 71 5.97 11.77 -2.70
CA THR A 71 7.33 11.71 -3.25
C THR A 71 7.49 10.48 -4.13
N THR A 72 8.12 10.63 -5.28
CA THR A 72 8.36 9.51 -6.19
C THR A 72 9.18 8.40 -5.53
N ARG A 73 8.77 7.14 -5.73
CA ARG A 73 9.56 5.97 -5.35
C ARG A 73 10.93 5.90 -6.04
N LEU A 74 11.13 6.69 -7.11
CA LEU A 74 12.43 6.80 -7.77
C LEU A 74 13.45 7.60 -6.96
N LEU A 75 13.02 8.42 -5.98
CA LEU A 75 13.92 9.10 -5.07
C LEU A 75 14.46 8.07 -4.07
N VAL A 76 13.54 7.46 -3.33
CA VAL A 76 13.73 6.33 -2.42
C VAL A 76 12.43 5.53 -2.38
N ASP A 77 12.52 4.21 -2.45
CA ASP A 77 11.36 3.34 -2.39
C ASP A 77 11.00 3.04 -0.92
N LEU A 78 9.88 3.59 -0.46
CA LEU A 78 9.41 3.43 0.92
C LEU A 78 8.93 1.99 1.21
N ASN A 79 8.65 1.21 0.16
CA ASN A 79 8.25 -0.19 0.22
C ASN A 79 9.45 -1.13 -0.02
N ARG A 80 10.67 -0.73 0.38
CA ARG A 80 11.91 -1.53 0.31
C ARG A 80 12.78 -1.40 1.56
N SER A 81 13.44 -2.48 1.96
CA SER A 81 14.39 -2.47 3.08
C SER A 81 15.67 -1.70 2.74
N LEU A 82 16.41 -1.28 3.78
CA LEU A 82 17.59 -0.41 3.63
C LEU A 82 18.72 -1.02 2.79
N ASP A 83 18.82 -2.34 2.78
CA ASP A 83 19.80 -3.14 2.06
C ASP A 83 19.32 -3.56 0.66
N HIS A 84 18.06 -3.28 0.31
CA HIS A 84 17.50 -3.71 -0.97
C HIS A 84 18.11 -2.91 -2.14
N GLN A 85 18.58 -3.60 -3.17
CA GLN A 85 19.28 -2.98 -4.32
C GLN A 85 18.43 -1.94 -5.08
N MET A 86 17.11 -2.06 -5.02
CA MET A 86 16.15 -1.13 -5.63
C MET A 86 15.65 -0.04 -4.68
N LEU A 87 16.17 0.06 -3.45
CA LEU A 87 15.82 1.15 -2.53
C LEU A 87 16.05 2.52 -3.18
N PHE A 88 17.21 2.71 -3.80
CA PHE A 88 17.51 3.85 -4.65
C PHE A 88 17.43 3.45 -6.12
N SER A 89 16.71 4.25 -6.90
CA SER A 89 16.59 4.01 -8.35
C SER A 89 17.88 4.37 -9.08
N LYS A 90 17.95 4.10 -10.39
CA LYS A 90 19.09 4.53 -11.23
C LYS A 90 19.34 6.05 -11.22
N TYR A 91 18.38 6.87 -10.79
CA TYR A 91 18.54 8.32 -10.70
C TYR A 91 19.22 8.76 -9.40
N THR A 92 19.08 7.98 -8.32
CA THR A 92 19.55 8.35 -6.97
C THR A 92 20.58 7.40 -6.39
N ARG A 93 20.78 6.22 -6.98
CA ARG A 93 21.73 5.21 -6.50
C ARG A 93 23.19 5.66 -6.52
N ASP A 94 23.56 6.55 -7.45
CA ASP A 94 24.93 7.04 -7.60
C ASP A 94 25.16 8.40 -6.92
N LEU A 95 24.18 8.88 -6.14
CA LEU A 95 24.38 10.07 -5.30
C LEU A 95 25.41 9.78 -4.20
N ALA A 96 26.14 10.82 -3.81
CA ALA A 96 27.04 10.77 -2.66
C ALA A 96 26.29 10.35 -1.39
N ASP A 97 26.96 9.62 -0.50
CA ASP A 97 26.33 9.03 0.68
C ASP A 97 25.67 10.08 1.59
N GLU A 98 26.23 11.28 1.67
CA GLU A 98 25.62 12.40 2.40
C GLU A 98 24.25 12.79 1.84
N ARG A 99 24.09 12.84 0.50
CA ARG A 99 22.79 13.12 -0.13
C ARG A 99 21.81 11.98 0.10
N LYS A 100 22.27 10.72 0.08
CA LYS A 100 21.41 9.56 0.40
C LYS A 100 20.95 9.59 1.85
N ARG A 101 21.83 9.95 2.79
CA ARG A 101 21.47 10.12 4.21
C ARG A 101 20.37 11.16 4.38
N ILE A 102 20.48 12.31 3.71
CA ILE A 102 19.41 13.33 3.71
C ILE A 102 18.09 12.76 3.16
N ILE A 103 18.14 11.96 2.08
CA ILE A 103 16.93 11.30 1.54
C ILE A 103 16.32 10.36 2.59
N LEU A 104 17.14 9.54 3.25
CA LEU A 104 16.66 8.61 4.26
C LEU A 104 16.05 9.32 5.47
N ASP A 105 16.74 10.33 5.99
CA ASP A 105 16.35 11.08 7.19
C ASP A 105 15.08 11.91 6.98
N ARG A 106 14.83 12.38 5.76
CA ARG A 106 13.67 13.24 5.46
C ARG A 106 12.45 12.50 4.92
N TYR A 107 12.65 11.41 4.18
CA TYR A 107 11.56 10.75 3.45
C TYR A 107 11.34 9.31 3.90
N TYR A 108 12.41 8.55 4.13
CA TYR A 108 12.29 7.11 4.44
C TYR A 108 11.98 6.83 5.91
N HIS A 109 12.86 7.25 6.81
CA HIS A 109 12.72 6.98 8.24
C HIS A 109 11.46 7.62 8.83
N PRO A 110 11.12 8.89 8.54
CA PRO A 110 9.90 9.49 9.08
C PRO A 110 8.64 8.72 8.69
N TYR A 111 8.55 8.27 7.43
CA TYR A 111 7.42 7.50 6.94
C TYR A 111 7.28 6.16 7.67
N ARG A 112 8.33 5.34 7.65
CA ARG A 112 8.28 3.99 8.27
C ARG A 112 8.11 4.05 9.79
N ASN A 113 8.67 5.08 10.44
CA ASN A 113 8.49 5.31 11.88
C ASN A 113 7.06 5.74 12.21
N ALA A 114 6.42 6.58 11.37
CA ALA A 114 5.02 6.96 11.57
C ALA A 114 4.10 5.75 11.51
N VAL A 115 4.28 4.87 10.50
CA VAL A 115 3.53 3.62 10.39
C VAL A 115 3.75 2.73 11.61
N GLY A 116 5.02 2.54 12.01
CA GLY A 116 5.37 1.77 13.20
C GLY A 116 4.68 2.28 14.47
N LYS A 117 4.70 3.59 14.72
CA LYS A 117 4.06 4.19 15.91
C LYS A 117 2.56 3.94 15.98
N VAL A 118 1.86 4.01 14.85
CA VAL A 118 0.41 3.72 14.82
C VAL A 118 0.16 2.24 15.12
N ILE A 119 0.94 1.33 14.52
CA ILE A 119 0.82 -0.11 14.80
C ILE A 119 1.15 -0.41 16.27
N ASP A 120 2.24 0.16 16.80
CA ASP A 120 2.64 0.02 18.21
C ASP A 120 1.50 0.44 19.14
N SER A 121 0.84 1.58 18.86
CA SER A 121 -0.30 2.06 19.65
C SER A 121 -1.49 1.09 19.67
N ILE A 122 -1.73 0.33 18.59
CA ILE A 122 -2.82 -0.65 18.50
C ILE A 122 -2.43 -1.93 19.25
N VAL A 123 -1.21 -2.40 19.01
CA VAL A 123 -0.67 -3.62 19.63
C VAL A 123 -0.54 -3.47 21.14
N ASP A 124 -0.13 -2.29 21.63
CA ASP A 124 0.00 -1.99 23.07
C ASP A 124 -1.35 -1.96 23.79
N GLN A 125 -2.45 -1.76 23.06
CA GLN A 125 -3.83 -1.88 23.58
C GLN A 125 -4.33 -3.34 23.58
N GLY A 126 -3.49 -4.30 23.20
CA GLY A 126 -3.85 -5.71 23.11
C GLY A 126 -4.71 -6.06 21.88
N GLN A 127 -4.77 -5.17 20.88
CA GLN A 127 -5.51 -5.38 19.64
C GLN A 127 -4.61 -5.91 18.53
N THR A 128 -5.19 -6.58 17.55
CA THR A 128 -4.51 -6.94 16.29
C THR A 128 -4.56 -5.73 15.35
N ALA A 129 -3.40 -5.24 14.92
CA ALA A 129 -3.30 -4.20 13.91
C ALA A 129 -3.50 -4.79 12.51
N ILE A 130 -4.53 -4.35 11.79
CA ILE A 130 -4.84 -4.71 10.42
C ILE A 130 -4.36 -3.58 9.50
N HIS A 131 -3.25 -3.82 8.82
CA HIS A 131 -2.58 -2.83 8.00
C HIS A 131 -2.84 -3.07 6.51
N PHE A 132 -3.51 -2.12 5.87
CA PHE A 132 -3.73 -2.07 4.43
C PHE A 132 -2.71 -1.15 3.75
N SER A 133 -1.74 -1.77 3.07
CA SER A 133 -0.82 -1.08 2.18
C SER A 133 -1.39 -1.04 0.76
N VAL A 134 -1.76 0.16 0.30
CA VAL A 134 -2.57 0.32 -0.91
C VAL A 134 -1.72 0.67 -2.13
N HIS A 135 -1.75 -0.23 -3.11
CA HIS A 135 -0.97 -0.17 -4.33
C HIS A 135 -1.83 -0.28 -5.59
N THR A 136 -1.21 0.04 -6.72
CA THR A 136 -1.80 -0.26 -8.03
C THR A 136 -0.75 -0.80 -8.98
N PHE A 137 -1.18 -1.71 -9.86
CA PHE A 137 -0.28 -2.36 -10.81
C PHE A 137 -0.69 -2.12 -12.26
N THR A 138 0.30 -2.22 -13.16
CA THR A 138 0.07 -2.10 -14.61
C THR A 138 -0.67 -3.31 -15.18
N PRO A 139 -1.70 -3.15 -16.03
CA PRO A 139 -2.38 -4.29 -16.65
C PRO A 139 -1.48 -5.09 -17.60
N ARG A 140 -0.34 -4.54 -18.03
CA ARG A 140 0.61 -5.22 -18.92
C ARG A 140 2.04 -5.16 -18.39
N ILE A 141 2.73 -6.29 -18.44
CA ILE A 141 4.18 -6.41 -18.24
C ILE A 141 4.75 -7.05 -19.50
N ALA A 142 5.79 -6.43 -20.09
CA ALA A 142 6.43 -6.91 -21.31
C ALA A 142 5.43 -7.24 -22.44
N GLY A 143 4.36 -6.44 -22.57
CA GLY A 143 3.29 -6.64 -23.56
C GLY A 143 2.22 -7.67 -23.16
N VAL A 144 2.48 -8.53 -22.18
CA VAL A 144 1.56 -9.57 -21.71
C VAL A 144 0.47 -8.98 -20.81
N TRP A 145 -0.79 -9.25 -21.14
CA TRP A 145 -1.94 -8.82 -20.36
C TRP A 145 -2.11 -9.64 -19.09
N ARG A 146 -2.31 -8.95 -17.97
CA ARG A 146 -2.65 -9.52 -16.66
C ARG A 146 -4.15 -9.34 -16.42
N PRO A 147 -4.97 -10.39 -16.60
CA PRO A 147 -6.43 -10.33 -16.41
C PRO A 147 -6.85 -10.29 -14.93
N ILE A 148 -6.08 -9.60 -14.08
CA ILE A 148 -6.33 -9.45 -12.65
C ILE A 148 -6.99 -8.09 -12.45
N ASP A 149 -8.07 -8.05 -11.66
CA ASP A 149 -8.70 -6.78 -11.25
C ASP A 149 -8.11 -6.31 -9.92
N ILE A 150 -8.02 -7.23 -8.96
CA ILE A 150 -7.61 -6.98 -7.57
C ILE A 150 -6.71 -8.13 -7.11
N GLY A 151 -5.59 -7.79 -6.48
CA GLY A 151 -4.73 -8.68 -5.71
C GLY A 151 -4.86 -8.40 -4.22
N LEU A 152 -5.03 -9.44 -3.41
CA LEU A 152 -4.87 -9.38 -1.95
C LEU A 152 -3.58 -10.13 -1.60
N LEU A 153 -2.54 -9.40 -1.22
CA LEU A 153 -1.23 -9.99 -0.98
C LEU A 153 -0.93 -10.01 0.52
N PHE A 154 -0.50 -11.17 1.00
CA PHE A 154 -0.26 -11.44 2.40
C PHE A 154 0.82 -12.51 2.55
N ASP A 155 1.29 -12.78 3.78
CA ASP A 155 2.15 -13.93 4.03
C ASP A 155 1.31 -15.21 4.20
N PRO A 156 1.41 -16.21 3.29
CA PRO A 156 0.62 -17.43 3.39
C PRO A 156 0.94 -18.27 4.64
N ASP A 157 2.12 -18.09 5.24
CA ASP A 157 2.51 -18.77 6.48
C ASP A 157 1.97 -18.05 7.73
N ALA A 158 1.49 -16.81 7.58
CA ALA A 158 0.75 -16.08 8.61
C ALA A 158 -0.72 -16.48 8.59
N GLY A 159 -1.08 -17.55 9.31
CA GLY A 159 -2.43 -18.14 9.29
C GLY A 159 -3.59 -17.14 9.49
N GLY A 160 -3.39 -16.10 10.31
CA GLY A 160 -4.35 -15.02 10.51
C GLY A 160 -4.58 -14.16 9.25
N GLU A 161 -3.51 -13.72 8.59
CA GLU A 161 -3.60 -12.97 7.33
C GLU A 161 -4.24 -13.83 6.23
N ALA A 162 -3.85 -15.11 6.15
CA ALA A 162 -4.35 -16.03 5.15
C ALA A 162 -5.86 -16.30 5.29
N GLU A 163 -6.34 -16.51 6.53
CA GLU A 163 -7.78 -16.64 6.80
C GLU A 163 -8.53 -15.36 6.46
N TYR A 164 -8.01 -14.21 6.88
CA TYR A 164 -8.61 -12.90 6.66
C TYR A 164 -8.80 -12.62 5.16
N CYS A 165 -7.73 -12.77 4.37
CA CYS A 165 -7.77 -12.57 2.93
C CYS A 165 -8.66 -13.59 2.20
N ARG A 166 -8.70 -14.85 2.68
CA ARG A 166 -9.57 -15.88 2.10
C ARG A 166 -11.04 -15.53 2.26
N ARG A 167 -11.47 -15.13 3.47
CA ARG A 167 -12.85 -14.68 3.74
C ARG A 167 -13.21 -13.45 2.94
N TRP A 168 -12.34 -12.45 2.93
CA TRP A 168 -12.60 -11.22 2.18
C TRP A 168 -12.72 -11.48 0.68
N ARG A 169 -11.82 -12.28 0.10
CA ARG A 169 -11.92 -12.70 -1.31
C ARG A 169 -13.22 -13.46 -1.58
N GLN A 170 -13.60 -14.39 -0.71
CA GLN A 170 -14.83 -15.17 -0.87
C GLN A 170 -16.05 -14.24 -0.99
N ARG A 171 -16.23 -13.33 -0.02
CA ARG A 171 -17.35 -12.36 -0.03
C ARG A 171 -17.33 -11.46 -1.26
N LEU A 172 -16.14 -11.01 -1.67
CA LEU A 172 -15.98 -10.13 -2.83
C LEU A 172 -16.39 -10.85 -4.14
N VAL A 173 -16.00 -12.12 -4.30
CA VAL A 173 -16.37 -12.92 -5.47
C VAL A 173 -17.86 -13.31 -5.46
N GLU A 174 -18.42 -13.64 -4.28
CA GLU A 174 -19.85 -13.93 -4.14
C GLU A 174 -20.73 -12.71 -4.50
N ARG A 175 -20.35 -11.52 -4.01
CA ARG A 175 -21.10 -10.29 -4.25
C ARG A 175 -20.85 -9.69 -5.64
N PHE A 176 -19.63 -9.83 -6.17
CA PHE A 176 -19.20 -9.25 -7.44
C PHE A 176 -18.50 -10.29 -8.33
N PRO A 177 -19.22 -11.30 -8.86
CA PRO A 177 -18.64 -12.45 -9.56
C PRO A 177 -17.91 -12.12 -10.87
N LYS A 178 -18.08 -10.89 -11.39
CA LYS A 178 -17.35 -10.40 -12.56
C LYS A 178 -15.95 -9.88 -12.23
N ARG A 179 -15.61 -9.71 -10.95
CA ARG A 179 -14.28 -9.27 -10.52
C ARG A 179 -13.32 -10.44 -10.42
N ARG A 180 -12.20 -10.32 -11.12
CA ARG A 180 -11.10 -11.27 -10.99
C ARG A 180 -10.20 -10.87 -9.82
N VAL A 181 -10.56 -11.41 -8.65
CA VAL A 181 -9.85 -11.23 -7.38
C VAL A 181 -8.95 -12.44 -7.13
N LEU A 182 -7.65 -12.20 -7.02
CA LEU A 182 -6.67 -13.24 -6.73
C LEU A 182 -5.94 -12.94 -5.41
N MET A 183 -5.46 -13.99 -4.76
CA MET A 183 -4.57 -13.90 -3.62
C MET A 183 -3.14 -14.06 -4.10
N ASN A 184 -2.21 -13.25 -3.57
CA ASN A 184 -0.78 -13.33 -3.87
C ASN A 184 -0.46 -13.25 -5.38
N GLU A 185 -1.26 -12.48 -6.10
CA GLU A 185 -1.11 -12.17 -7.52
C GLU A 185 -1.50 -10.70 -7.73
N PRO A 186 -0.73 -9.91 -8.48
CA PRO A 186 0.35 -10.34 -9.37
C PRO A 186 1.73 -10.49 -8.70
N TYR A 187 1.81 -10.34 -7.37
CA TYR A 187 3.03 -10.48 -6.59
C TYR A 187 2.79 -11.37 -5.37
N ALA A 188 3.83 -12.03 -4.88
CA ALA A 188 3.70 -13.09 -3.89
C ALA A 188 3.27 -12.63 -2.47
N GLY A 189 3.23 -11.33 -2.15
CA GLY A 189 2.91 -10.81 -0.79
C GLY A 189 3.98 -11.03 0.28
N THR A 190 5.01 -11.81 -0.05
CA THR A 190 6.18 -12.13 0.79
C THR A 190 7.47 -11.47 0.29
N ALA A 191 7.39 -10.68 -0.78
CA ALA A 191 8.54 -9.94 -1.29
C ALA A 191 9.02 -8.90 -0.26
N ASP A 192 10.27 -8.45 -0.40
CA ASP A 192 10.77 -7.32 0.40
C ASP A 192 9.82 -6.12 0.27
N GLY A 193 9.43 -5.57 1.41
CA GLY A 193 8.31 -4.64 1.51
C GLY A 193 8.09 -4.11 2.93
N LEU A 194 7.20 -3.13 3.06
CA LEU A 194 6.78 -2.56 4.33
C LEU A 194 6.08 -3.61 5.17
N THR A 195 5.13 -4.34 4.57
CA THR A 195 4.38 -5.40 5.25
C THR A 195 5.32 -6.49 5.77
N THR A 196 6.21 -7.02 4.93
CA THR A 196 7.20 -8.04 5.29
C THR A 196 8.15 -7.58 6.40
N ALA A 197 8.67 -6.35 6.35
CA ALA A 197 9.53 -5.84 7.41
C ALA A 197 8.79 -5.66 8.76
N LEU A 198 7.50 -5.29 8.73
CA LEU A 198 6.68 -5.18 9.93
C LEU A 198 6.33 -6.55 10.51
N ARG A 199 6.12 -7.59 9.68
CA ARG A 199 5.94 -8.98 10.16
C ARG A 199 7.14 -9.50 10.97
N GLN A 200 8.35 -8.99 10.72
CA GLN A 200 9.53 -9.33 11.51
C GLN A 200 9.55 -8.66 12.90
N ARG A 201 8.75 -7.60 13.09
CA ARG A 201 8.68 -6.82 14.33
C ARG A 201 7.55 -7.26 15.27
N TYR A 202 6.49 -7.82 14.72
CA TYR A 202 5.26 -8.13 15.46
C TYR A 202 4.93 -9.63 15.37
N ASP A 203 4.33 -10.15 16.43
CA ASP A 203 3.77 -11.50 16.43
C ASP A 203 2.65 -11.63 15.39
N SER A 204 2.56 -12.78 14.71
CA SER A 204 1.60 -13.01 13.63
C SER A 204 0.13 -12.97 14.07
N ARG A 205 -0.16 -13.01 15.38
CA ARG A 205 -1.51 -12.79 15.93
C ARG A 205 -1.82 -11.31 16.19
N ARG A 206 -0.79 -10.46 16.26
CA ARG A 206 -0.90 -9.04 16.65
C ARG A 206 -0.78 -8.08 15.48
N TYR A 207 -0.29 -8.52 14.32
CA TYR A 207 -0.18 -7.70 13.13
C TYR A 207 -0.51 -8.48 11.87
N PHE A 208 -1.45 -7.97 11.09
CA PHE A 208 -1.79 -8.46 9.76
C PHE A 208 -1.38 -7.41 8.73
N GLY A 209 -0.33 -7.68 7.95
CA GLY A 209 0.04 -6.86 6.82
C GLY A 209 -0.64 -7.34 5.55
N ILE A 210 -1.44 -6.51 4.89
CA ILE A 210 -2.13 -6.89 3.65
C ILE A 210 -1.86 -5.80 2.61
N GLU A 211 -1.31 -6.19 1.47
CA GLU A 211 -1.17 -5.30 0.31
C GLU A 211 -2.40 -5.45 -0.58
N ILE A 212 -3.08 -4.33 -0.84
CA ILE A 212 -4.21 -4.26 -1.76
C ILE A 212 -3.68 -3.75 -3.10
N GLU A 213 -3.68 -4.60 -4.10
CA GLU A 213 -3.20 -4.29 -5.44
C GLU A 213 -4.39 -4.10 -6.40
N ILE A 214 -4.64 -2.87 -6.83
CA ILE A 214 -5.72 -2.57 -7.79
C ILE A 214 -5.15 -2.36 -9.18
N ASN A 215 -5.73 -2.99 -10.20
CA ASN A 215 -5.27 -2.78 -11.57
C ASN A 215 -5.50 -1.32 -12.00
N HIS A 216 -4.43 -0.57 -12.30
CA HIS A 216 -4.55 0.86 -12.60
C HIS A 216 -5.30 1.16 -13.90
N ARG A 217 -5.72 0.14 -14.67
CA ARG A 217 -6.61 0.33 -15.84
C ARG A 217 -7.92 0.99 -15.46
N PHE A 218 -8.40 0.77 -14.23
CA PHE A 218 -9.63 1.41 -13.76
C PHE A 218 -9.42 2.91 -13.63
N PHE A 219 -8.36 3.33 -12.95
CA PHE A 219 -8.00 4.74 -12.83
C PHE A 219 -7.73 5.39 -14.18
N LYS A 220 -6.97 4.73 -15.06
CA LYS A 220 -6.71 5.20 -16.43
C LYS A 220 -7.97 5.33 -17.28
N ARG A 221 -9.01 4.55 -16.99
CA ARG A 221 -10.31 4.69 -17.66
C ARG A 221 -11.05 5.90 -17.13
N SER A 222 -11.23 6.00 -15.82
CA SER A 222 -11.64 7.23 -15.13
C SER A 222 -11.50 7.09 -13.60
N PRO A 223 -11.40 8.20 -12.84
CA PRO A 223 -11.44 8.17 -11.38
C PRO A 223 -12.67 7.45 -10.81
N GLU A 224 -13.84 7.58 -11.45
CA GLU A 224 -15.09 6.94 -11.01
C GLU A 224 -15.03 5.41 -11.18
N HIS A 225 -14.33 4.90 -12.19
CA HIS A 225 -14.15 3.46 -12.35
C HIS A 225 -13.29 2.87 -11.24
N GLN A 226 -12.25 3.59 -10.80
CA GLN A 226 -11.45 3.16 -9.66
C GLN A 226 -12.25 3.28 -8.36
N ARG A 227 -12.98 4.37 -8.17
CA ARG A 227 -13.85 4.55 -7.00
C ARG A 227 -14.81 3.39 -6.82
N ARG A 228 -15.50 2.97 -7.90
CA ARG A 228 -16.38 1.78 -7.85
C ARG A 228 -15.66 0.50 -7.41
N VAL A 229 -14.40 0.30 -7.81
CA VAL A 229 -13.64 -0.88 -7.39
C VAL A 229 -13.36 -0.85 -5.89
N VAL A 230 -13.07 0.33 -5.33
CA VAL A 230 -12.85 0.50 -3.89
C VAL A 230 -14.17 0.36 -3.11
N GLU A 231 -15.27 0.92 -3.63
CA GLU A 231 -16.61 0.72 -3.07
C GLU A 231 -17.02 -0.76 -3.04
N GLU A 232 -16.67 -1.54 -4.07
CA GLU A 232 -16.90 -2.99 -4.10
C GLU A 232 -16.04 -3.74 -3.06
N LEU A 233 -14.77 -3.33 -2.88
CA LEU A 233 -13.88 -3.86 -1.84
C LEU A 233 -14.45 -3.63 -0.43
N ILE A 234 -14.91 -2.40 -0.18
CA ILE A 234 -15.62 -1.99 1.04
C ILE A 234 -16.89 -2.81 1.24
N ALA A 235 -17.74 -2.87 0.23
CA ALA A 235 -19.03 -3.53 0.31
C ALA A 235 -18.92 -5.05 0.51
N ALA A 236 -17.83 -5.69 0.10
CA ALA A 236 -17.61 -7.11 0.39
C ALA A 236 -17.46 -7.39 1.89
N GLY A 237 -17.06 -6.38 2.68
CA GLY A 237 -16.95 -6.49 4.13
C GLY A 237 -15.72 -7.29 4.57
N TRP A 238 -14.82 -6.61 5.28
CA TRP A 238 -13.66 -7.21 5.94
C TRP A 238 -13.79 -7.22 7.48
N GLU A 239 -14.91 -6.72 8.00
CA GLU A 239 -15.11 -6.29 9.40
C GLU A 239 -15.40 -7.41 10.40
N GLU A 240 -15.24 -8.69 10.03
CA GLU A 240 -15.23 -9.73 11.06
C GLU A 240 -13.83 -9.80 11.66
N ALA A 241 -13.74 -9.45 12.95
CA ALA A 241 -12.51 -9.62 13.72
C ALA A 241 -11.95 -11.03 13.50
N PRO A 242 -10.62 -11.16 13.33
CA PRO A 242 -9.99 -12.47 13.25
C PRO A 242 -10.43 -13.28 14.47
N ILE A 243 -10.94 -14.50 14.24
CA ILE A 243 -11.15 -15.43 15.34
C ILE A 243 -9.75 -15.84 15.80
N VAL A 244 -9.31 -15.28 16.93
CA VAL A 244 -8.06 -15.64 17.61
C VAL A 244 -8.22 -17.00 18.26
#